data_AF-A0A965YQB8-F1
#
_entry.id   AF-A0A965YQB8-F1
#
_cell.length_a   1.000
_cell.length_b   1.000
_cell.length_c   1.000
_cell.angle_alpha   90.00
_cell.angle_beta   90.00
_cell.angle_gamma   90.00
#
_symmetry.space_group_name_H-M   'P 1'
#
loop_
_entity.id
_entity.type
_entity.pdbx_description
1 polymer ?
#
loop_
_entity_poly.entity_id
_entity_poly.type
_entity_poly.pdbx_seq_one_letter_code
_entity_poly.pdbx_strand_id
1 'polypeptide(L)'
;MITANDTVADQVEAFKEGAYDYITKPLVMEVVAARINHVMAISCHTSIFDTGGAEYNKKANLDVETQLFNKMAFREFGTRVIDSFPDDMEALMVLDIDNFKQINDRYGHLAGDTVIRCVADELLSAFRNTDIVGRFGGDEFVVLMTRIPNMEIAKRKAAELVKNVLLTCTKQLNINASISIGLAFSEEGDTMDTLFARADQALYEAKNSGRAKVVVYGEEVPPIKDDDKPIVLVCGEDPQLYPTIALAYGTSAAFTSISSYDELVKAFENYGNRIRVICMDTEKKVMKDSDKFYQYILEHGGGTIIPILAVYREGSMEQLREAMELNVFDIFTLPPQMDVIQRRLSRAIMRVCANEDE
;
A
#
# COMPACT_ATOMS: atom_id res chain seq x y z
N MET A 1 23.66 -13.80 -16.42
CA MET A 1 25.08 -13.72 -16.83
C MET A 1 25.82 -12.80 -15.88
N ILE A 2 27.04 -13.14 -15.45
CA ILE A 2 27.85 -12.29 -14.55
C ILE A 2 29.09 -11.83 -15.31
N THR A 3 29.28 -10.51 -15.44
CA THR A 3 30.37 -9.95 -16.25
C THR A 3 31.10 -8.82 -15.51
N ALA A 4 32.32 -8.50 -15.95
CA ALA A 4 33.11 -7.38 -15.45
C ALA A 4 32.93 -6.09 -16.30
N ASN A 5 32.26 -6.18 -17.45
CA ASN A 5 31.97 -5.05 -18.32
C ASN A 5 30.56 -4.54 -18.05
N ASP A 6 30.38 -3.22 -18.02
CA ASP A 6 29.08 -2.58 -17.81
C ASP A 6 28.54 -1.88 -19.08
N THR A 7 29.20 -2.08 -20.23
CA THR A 7 28.84 -1.36 -21.44
C THR A 7 27.45 -1.74 -21.94
N VAL A 8 26.71 -0.75 -22.44
CA VAL A 8 25.35 -0.96 -22.97
C VAL A 8 25.34 -1.97 -24.13
N ALA A 9 26.41 -1.99 -24.94
CA ALA A 9 26.54 -2.94 -26.04
C ALA A 9 26.62 -4.39 -25.53
N ASP A 10 27.44 -4.65 -24.52
CA ASP A 10 27.61 -5.99 -23.95
C ASP A 10 26.33 -6.47 -23.23
N GLN A 11 25.61 -5.55 -22.58
CA GLN A 11 24.31 -5.86 -21.97
C GLN A 11 23.29 -6.29 -23.03
N VAL A 12 23.17 -5.51 -24.11
CA VAL A 12 22.23 -5.81 -25.22
C VAL A 12 22.60 -7.13 -25.90
N GLU A 13 23.89 -7.41 -26.08
CA GLU A 13 24.34 -8.66 -26.68
C GLU A 13 24.04 -9.87 -25.80
N ALA A 14 24.30 -9.78 -24.49
CA ALA A 14 23.94 -10.84 -23.54
C ALA A 14 22.44 -11.15 -23.52
N PHE A 15 21.58 -10.13 -23.59
CA PHE A 15 20.12 -10.35 -23.67
C PHE A 15 19.71 -10.98 -25.02
N LYS A 16 20.38 -10.63 -26.13
CA LYS A 16 20.14 -11.26 -27.43
C LYS A 16 20.55 -12.73 -27.45
N GLU A 17 21.59 -13.10 -26.70
CA GLU A 17 22.04 -14.48 -26.52
C GLU A 17 21.18 -15.29 -25.52
N GLY A 18 20.13 -14.68 -24.98
CA GLY A 18 19.17 -15.37 -24.11
C GLY A 18 19.53 -15.34 -22.62
N ALA A 19 20.39 -14.42 -22.18
CA ALA A 19 20.60 -14.20 -20.75
C ALA A 19 19.31 -13.69 -20.08
N TYR A 20 18.87 -14.36 -19.02
CA TYR A 20 17.72 -13.93 -18.21
C TYR A 20 17.97 -12.63 -17.44
N ASP A 21 19.23 -12.39 -17.07
CA ASP A 21 19.63 -11.20 -16.33
C ASP A 21 21.12 -10.90 -16.56
N TYR A 22 21.54 -9.65 -16.33
CA TYR A 22 22.90 -9.16 -16.50
C TYR A 22 23.40 -8.51 -15.20
N ILE A 23 24.43 -9.09 -14.59
CA ILE A 23 25.00 -8.61 -13.33
C ILE A 23 26.46 -8.20 -13.53
N THR A 24 26.77 -6.95 -13.22
CA THR A 24 28.12 -6.38 -13.28
C THR A 24 28.86 -6.58 -11.96
N LYS A 25 30.18 -6.81 -12.04
CA LYS A 25 31.06 -6.81 -10.87
C LYS A 25 31.42 -5.37 -10.45
N PRO A 26 31.65 -5.10 -9.15
CA PRO A 26 31.67 -6.06 -8.03
C PRO A 26 30.27 -6.47 -7.56
N LEU A 27 30.12 -7.74 -7.19
CA LEU A 27 28.84 -8.32 -6.80
C LEU A 27 28.40 -7.81 -5.42
N VAL A 28 27.21 -7.22 -5.36
CA VAL A 28 26.50 -6.97 -4.10
C VAL A 28 25.60 -8.17 -3.84
N MET A 29 25.93 -8.97 -2.81
CA MET A 29 25.26 -10.27 -2.56
C MET A 29 23.76 -10.14 -2.31
N GLU A 30 23.30 -9.03 -1.75
CA GLU A 30 21.87 -8.73 -1.53
C GLU A 30 21.13 -8.56 -2.87
N VAL A 31 21.73 -7.84 -3.82
CA VAL A 31 21.18 -7.65 -5.18
C VAL A 31 21.20 -8.96 -5.97
N VAL A 32 22.26 -9.76 -5.81
CA VAL A 32 22.35 -11.08 -6.43
C VAL A 32 21.27 -12.02 -5.88
N ALA A 33 21.03 -12.03 -4.57
CA ALA A 33 19.98 -12.85 -3.96
C ALA A 33 18.59 -12.45 -4.44
N ALA A 34 18.29 -11.15 -4.50
CA ALA A 34 17.02 -10.63 -5.03
C ALA A 34 16.82 -11.06 -6.50
N ARG A 35 17.86 -10.96 -7.33
CA ARG A 35 17.82 -11.34 -8.75
C ARG A 35 17.72 -12.86 -8.97
N ILE A 36 18.38 -13.67 -8.15
CA ILE A 36 18.23 -15.13 -8.19
C ILE A 36 16.79 -15.52 -7.84
N ASN A 37 16.22 -14.94 -6.78
CA ASN A 37 14.83 -15.21 -6.41
C ASN A 37 13.85 -14.78 -7.52
N HIS A 38 14.09 -13.64 -8.17
CA HIS A 38 13.33 -13.16 -9.31
C HIS A 38 13.40 -14.14 -10.52
N VAL A 39 14.61 -14.57 -10.91
CA VAL A 39 14.80 -15.53 -12.02
C VAL A 39 14.20 -16.90 -11.70
N MET A 40 14.26 -17.34 -10.43
CA MET A 40 13.66 -18.59 -9.97
C MET A 40 12.12 -18.52 -9.99
N ALA A 41 11.52 -17.40 -9.59
CA ALA A 41 10.08 -17.19 -9.66
C ALA A 41 9.56 -17.22 -11.12
N ILE A 42 10.27 -16.55 -12.04
CA ILE A 42 9.97 -16.56 -13.48
C ILE A 42 10.10 -17.97 -14.08
N SER A 43 11.17 -18.69 -13.73
CA SER A 43 11.44 -20.03 -14.26
C SER A 43 10.46 -21.08 -13.71
N CYS A 44 9.81 -20.82 -12.57
CA CYS A 44 8.93 -21.79 -11.94
C CYS A 44 7.45 -21.62 -12.32
N HIS A 45 6.95 -20.39 -12.52
CA HIS A 45 5.61 -20.17 -13.09
C HIS A 45 5.42 -20.80 -14.48
N THR A 46 6.50 -20.98 -15.23
CA THR A 46 6.48 -21.59 -16.57
C THR A 46 6.46 -23.13 -16.56
N SER A 47 6.73 -23.78 -15.43
CA SER A 47 6.97 -25.24 -15.35
C SER A 47 5.75 -26.09 -14.95
N ILE A 48 4.67 -25.48 -14.44
CA ILE A 48 3.55 -26.23 -13.83
C ILE A 48 2.58 -26.81 -14.88
N PHE A 49 2.60 -26.35 -16.14
CA PHE A 49 1.60 -26.72 -17.13
C PHE A 49 2.20 -27.12 -18.49
N ASP A 50 3.30 -27.87 -18.48
CA ASP A 50 3.99 -28.39 -19.67
C ASP A 50 3.18 -29.52 -20.34
N THR A 51 2.03 -29.18 -20.91
CA THR A 51 1.36 -30.01 -21.92
C THR A 51 2.09 -29.81 -23.25
N GLY A 52 2.78 -30.86 -23.70
CA GLY A 52 3.65 -30.89 -24.88
C GLY A 52 3.15 -30.09 -26.07
N GLY A 53 3.77 -28.93 -26.28
CA GLY A 53 3.31 -27.96 -27.26
C GLY A 53 4.15 -26.68 -27.32
N ALA A 54 5.47 -26.85 -27.54
CA ALA A 54 6.40 -25.90 -28.14
C ALA A 54 6.73 -24.58 -27.39
N GLU A 55 8.04 -24.29 -27.31
CA GLU A 55 8.66 -23.01 -26.91
C GLU A 55 8.06 -21.76 -27.60
N TYR A 56 7.31 -21.93 -28.69
CA TYR A 56 6.65 -20.86 -29.45
C TYR A 56 5.47 -20.19 -28.71
N ASN A 57 4.84 -20.84 -27.72
CA ASN A 57 3.72 -20.25 -26.95
C ASN A 57 4.17 -19.47 -25.69
N LYS A 58 5.44 -19.60 -25.26
CA LYS A 58 5.91 -19.04 -23.98
C LYS A 58 5.95 -17.51 -23.96
N LYS A 59 6.31 -16.86 -25.07
CA LYS A 59 6.30 -15.39 -25.20
C LYS A 59 4.90 -14.81 -25.44
N ALA A 60 3.95 -15.61 -25.92
CA ALA A 60 2.59 -15.16 -26.19
C ALA A 60 1.72 -15.06 -24.94
N ASN A 61 2.14 -15.71 -23.85
CA ASN A 61 1.36 -15.83 -22.61
C ASN A 61 1.79 -14.86 -21.51
N LEU A 62 2.93 -14.19 -21.67
CA LEU A 62 3.49 -13.28 -20.67
C LEU A 62 3.33 -11.82 -21.09
N ASP A 63 3.19 -10.94 -20.11
CA ASP A 63 3.30 -9.51 -20.28
C ASP A 63 4.78 -9.12 -20.44
N VAL A 64 5.08 -8.29 -21.44
CA VAL A 64 6.46 -7.97 -21.82
C VAL A 64 7.20 -7.21 -20.72
N GLU A 65 6.50 -6.31 -20.02
CA GLU A 65 7.09 -5.40 -19.03
C GLU A 65 7.27 -6.04 -17.65
N THR A 66 6.42 -7.02 -17.30
CA THR A 66 6.36 -7.59 -15.95
C THR A 66 6.69 -9.07 -15.88
N GLN A 67 6.73 -9.78 -17.01
CA GLN A 67 6.91 -11.24 -17.07
C GLN A 67 5.83 -12.04 -16.31
N LEU A 68 4.74 -11.39 -15.90
CA LEU A 68 3.54 -12.04 -15.37
C LEU A 68 2.68 -12.60 -16.50
N PHE A 69 1.72 -13.47 -16.19
CA PHE A 69 0.76 -13.88 -17.21
C PHE A 69 -0.03 -12.70 -17.75
N ASN A 70 -0.18 -12.60 -19.06
CA ASN A 70 -1.08 -11.63 -19.64
C ASN A 70 -2.54 -12.04 -19.41
N LYS A 71 -3.46 -11.11 -19.68
CA LYS A 71 -4.91 -11.31 -19.50
C LYS A 71 -5.46 -12.58 -20.14
N MET A 72 -5.01 -12.92 -21.35
CA MET A 72 -5.50 -14.12 -22.05
C MET A 72 -5.05 -15.39 -21.35
N ALA A 73 -3.75 -15.49 -21.05
CA ALA A 73 -3.16 -16.64 -20.39
C ALA A 73 -3.74 -16.83 -18.98
N PHE A 74 -3.85 -15.75 -18.19
CA PHE A 74 -4.42 -15.82 -16.85
C PHE A 74 -5.85 -16.37 -16.87
N ARG A 75 -6.72 -15.90 -17.78
CA ARG A 75 -8.10 -16.39 -17.89
C ARG A 75 -8.14 -17.85 -18.30
N GLU A 76 -7.34 -18.24 -19.28
CA GLU A 76 -7.29 -19.63 -19.73
C GLU A 76 -6.86 -20.59 -18.61
N PHE A 77 -5.81 -20.25 -17.87
CA PHE A 77 -5.34 -21.06 -16.76
C PHE A 77 -6.27 -21.02 -15.55
N GLY A 78 -6.83 -19.85 -15.21
CA GLY A 78 -7.77 -19.68 -14.11
C GLY A 78 -9.06 -20.49 -14.33
N THR A 79 -9.63 -20.44 -15.54
CA THR A 79 -10.79 -21.28 -15.90
C THR A 79 -10.46 -22.76 -15.75
N ARG A 80 -9.29 -23.22 -16.20
CA ARG A 80 -8.88 -24.61 -16.02
C ARG A 80 -8.78 -25.03 -14.56
N VAL A 81 -8.27 -24.16 -13.68
CA VAL A 81 -8.19 -24.45 -12.23
C VAL A 81 -9.58 -24.60 -11.64
N ILE A 82 -10.46 -23.62 -11.86
CA ILE A 82 -11.83 -23.61 -11.31
C ILE A 82 -12.63 -24.82 -11.81
N ASP A 83 -12.51 -25.17 -13.10
CA ASP A 83 -13.25 -26.29 -13.68
C ASP A 83 -12.71 -27.67 -13.23
N SER A 84 -11.41 -27.77 -12.95
CA SER A 84 -10.76 -29.06 -12.63
C SER A 84 -10.89 -29.45 -11.15
N PHE A 85 -11.07 -28.47 -10.26
CA PHE A 85 -11.06 -28.67 -8.81
C PHE A 85 -12.26 -27.96 -8.13
N PRO A 86 -13.51 -28.38 -8.42
CA PRO A 86 -14.70 -27.69 -7.92
C PRO A 86 -14.87 -27.76 -6.39
N ASP A 87 -14.25 -28.74 -5.73
CA ASP A 87 -14.30 -28.92 -4.27
C ASP A 87 -13.20 -28.15 -3.53
N ASP A 88 -12.20 -27.63 -4.26
CA ASP A 88 -11.11 -26.85 -3.67
C ASP A 88 -11.52 -25.38 -3.52
N MET A 89 -11.04 -24.74 -2.44
CA MET A 89 -11.29 -23.33 -2.18
C MET A 89 -10.20 -22.49 -2.82
N GLU A 90 -10.62 -21.55 -3.68
CA GLU A 90 -9.76 -20.64 -4.42
C GLU A 90 -10.01 -19.20 -3.99
N ALA A 91 -8.98 -18.36 -4.10
CA ALA A 91 -9.09 -16.94 -3.80
C ALA A 91 -8.57 -16.11 -4.96
N LEU A 92 -9.41 -15.22 -5.47
CA LEU A 92 -9.06 -14.29 -6.54
C LEU A 92 -8.88 -12.89 -5.95
N MET A 93 -7.72 -12.31 -6.22
CA MET A 93 -7.39 -10.92 -5.95
C MET A 93 -7.38 -10.15 -7.26
N VAL A 94 -8.07 -9.02 -7.31
CA VAL A 94 -7.95 -8.01 -8.36
C VAL A 94 -7.36 -6.76 -7.73
N LEU A 95 -6.27 -6.27 -8.31
CA LEU A 95 -5.43 -5.23 -7.74
C LEU A 95 -5.25 -4.08 -8.73
N ASP A 96 -5.10 -2.87 -8.19
CA ASP A 96 -4.84 -1.67 -8.97
C ASP A 96 -3.92 -0.72 -8.20
N ILE A 97 -3.00 -0.05 -8.91
CA ILE A 97 -2.10 0.94 -8.32
C ILE A 97 -2.86 2.26 -8.11
N ASP A 98 -2.96 2.66 -6.85
CA ASP A 98 -3.69 3.85 -6.47
C ASP A 98 -3.07 5.12 -7.08
N ASN A 99 -3.91 5.94 -7.70
CA ASN A 99 -3.52 7.22 -8.29
C ASN A 99 -2.38 7.09 -9.34
N PHE A 100 -2.28 5.95 -10.05
CA PHE A 100 -1.21 5.69 -11.00
C PHE A 100 -1.05 6.78 -12.08
N LYS A 101 -2.17 7.33 -12.58
CA LYS A 101 -2.13 8.47 -13.50
C LYS A 101 -1.40 9.68 -12.90
N GLN A 102 -1.62 10.00 -11.63
CA GLN A 102 -0.94 11.11 -10.96
C GLN A 102 0.55 10.82 -10.77
N ILE A 103 0.93 9.56 -10.54
CA ILE A 103 2.34 9.13 -10.49
C ILE A 103 2.98 9.40 -11.86
N ASN A 104 2.34 8.98 -12.95
CA ASN A 104 2.82 9.25 -14.31
C ASN A 104 2.91 10.75 -14.62
N ASP A 105 1.88 11.52 -14.28
CA ASP A 105 1.84 12.95 -14.54
C ASP A 105 2.93 13.71 -13.77
N ARG A 106 3.28 13.24 -12.56
CA ARG A 106 4.27 13.88 -11.69
C ARG A 106 5.72 13.44 -11.94
N TYR A 107 5.95 12.15 -12.17
CA TYR A 107 7.29 11.57 -12.23
C TYR A 107 7.65 11.06 -13.65
N GLY A 108 6.71 11.13 -14.59
CA GLY A 108 6.87 10.65 -15.95
C GLY A 108 6.57 9.16 -16.10
N HIS A 109 6.27 8.75 -17.34
CA HIS A 109 5.90 7.36 -17.65
C HIS A 109 6.97 6.32 -17.27
N LEU A 110 8.25 6.65 -17.42
CA LEU A 110 9.35 5.75 -17.04
C LEU A 110 9.35 5.44 -15.52
N ALA A 111 8.93 6.39 -14.69
CA ALA A 111 8.77 6.17 -13.26
C ALA A 111 7.55 5.29 -12.98
N GLY A 112 6.45 5.49 -13.70
CA GLY A 112 5.28 4.60 -13.64
C GLY A 112 5.61 3.17 -14.04
N ASP A 113 6.37 2.96 -15.11
CA ASP A 113 6.83 1.63 -15.53
C ASP A 113 7.69 0.96 -14.45
N THR A 114 8.43 1.76 -13.68
CA THR A 114 9.23 1.26 -12.56
C THR A 114 8.38 0.90 -11.35
N VAL A 115 7.30 1.64 -11.08
CA VAL A 115 6.30 1.23 -10.07
C VAL A 115 5.60 -0.06 -10.49
N ILE A 116 5.21 -0.19 -11.76
CA ILE A 116 4.62 -1.42 -12.32
C ILE A 116 5.54 -2.62 -12.09
N ARG A 117 6.84 -2.48 -12.41
CA ARG A 117 7.83 -3.53 -12.19
C ARG A 117 8.00 -3.87 -10.71
N CYS A 118 8.03 -2.86 -9.83
CA CYS A 118 8.08 -3.07 -8.39
C CYS A 118 6.88 -3.85 -7.86
N VAL A 119 5.67 -3.55 -8.32
CA VAL A 119 4.46 -4.29 -7.93
C VAL A 119 4.53 -5.73 -8.45
N ALA A 120 4.98 -5.93 -9.69
CA ALA A 120 5.16 -7.28 -10.25
C ALA A 120 6.17 -8.12 -9.45
N ASP A 121 7.29 -7.54 -9.03
CA ASP A 121 8.30 -8.21 -8.21
C ASP A 121 7.75 -8.62 -6.84
N GLU A 122 7.00 -7.73 -6.19
CA GLU A 122 6.34 -8.02 -4.92
C GLU A 122 5.34 -9.17 -5.07
N LEU A 123 4.54 -9.19 -6.14
CA LEU A 123 3.62 -10.28 -6.44
C LEU A 123 4.36 -11.61 -6.64
N LEU A 124 5.41 -11.64 -7.47
CA LEU A 124 6.19 -12.86 -7.72
C LEU A 124 6.84 -13.41 -6.45
N SER A 125 7.26 -12.55 -5.54
CA SER A 125 7.87 -12.97 -4.27
C SER A 125 6.83 -13.43 -3.22
N ALA A 126 5.61 -12.87 -3.28
CA ALA A 126 4.59 -13.11 -2.27
C ALA A 126 3.81 -14.41 -2.50
N PHE A 127 3.67 -14.87 -3.74
CA PHE A 127 2.81 -16.00 -4.11
C PHE A 127 3.58 -17.27 -4.45
N ARG A 128 2.91 -18.42 -4.32
CA ARG A 128 3.51 -19.73 -4.59
C ARG A 128 3.54 -19.94 -6.10
N ASN A 129 4.42 -20.85 -6.54
CA ASN A 129 4.48 -21.21 -7.95
C ASN A 129 3.15 -21.78 -8.48
N THR A 130 2.38 -22.46 -7.62
CA THR A 130 1.04 -23.02 -7.92
C THR A 130 -0.06 -21.97 -8.02
N ASP A 131 0.18 -20.76 -7.51
CA ASP A 131 -0.73 -19.63 -7.68
C ASP A 131 -0.51 -19.03 -9.08
N ILE A 132 -1.55 -18.44 -9.65
CA ILE A 132 -1.48 -17.81 -10.97
C ILE A 132 -1.42 -16.30 -10.75
N VAL A 133 -0.38 -15.65 -11.25
CA VAL A 133 -0.18 -14.20 -11.13
C VAL A 133 -0.18 -13.59 -12.53
N GLY A 134 -0.97 -12.54 -12.74
CA GLY A 134 -1.12 -11.91 -14.04
C GLY A 134 -1.23 -10.39 -14.00
N ARG A 135 -0.96 -9.76 -15.14
CA ARG A 135 -1.21 -8.34 -15.40
C ARG A 135 -2.26 -8.24 -16.50
N PHE A 136 -3.35 -7.55 -16.19
CA PHE A 136 -4.47 -7.39 -17.14
C PHE A 136 -4.25 -6.23 -18.12
N GLY A 137 -3.48 -5.24 -17.71
CA GLY A 137 -3.06 -4.11 -18.53
C GLY A 137 -2.90 -2.84 -17.69
N GLY A 138 -2.07 -1.90 -18.14
CA GLY A 138 -1.84 -0.64 -17.41
C GLY A 138 -1.32 -0.90 -15.99
N ASP A 139 -2.09 -0.50 -15.00
CA ASP A 139 -1.88 -0.62 -13.56
C ASP A 139 -2.68 -1.74 -12.88
N GLU A 140 -3.36 -2.58 -13.66
CA GLU A 140 -4.22 -3.65 -13.15
C GLU A 140 -3.51 -5.02 -13.10
N PHE A 141 -3.54 -5.63 -11.92
CA PHE A 141 -2.96 -6.94 -11.64
C PHE A 141 -3.99 -7.90 -11.07
N VAL A 142 -3.72 -9.19 -11.19
CA VAL A 142 -4.61 -10.26 -10.73
C VAL A 142 -3.80 -11.40 -10.13
N VAL A 143 -4.35 -12.03 -9.10
CA VAL A 143 -3.78 -13.24 -8.50
C VAL A 143 -4.87 -14.23 -8.20
N LEU A 144 -4.74 -15.46 -8.72
CA LEU A 144 -5.56 -16.59 -8.31
C LEU A 144 -4.72 -17.50 -7.42
N MET A 145 -5.00 -17.45 -6.12
CA MET A 145 -4.45 -18.40 -5.16
C MET A 145 -5.20 -19.72 -5.26
N THR A 146 -4.46 -20.81 -5.40
CA THR A 146 -5.03 -22.14 -5.61
C THR A 146 -4.95 -23.00 -4.35
N ARG A 147 -5.99 -23.79 -4.10
CA ARG A 147 -6.12 -24.79 -3.06
C ARG A 147 -5.78 -24.21 -1.69
N ILE A 148 -6.43 -23.10 -1.34
CA ILE A 148 -6.22 -22.45 -0.06
C ILE A 148 -6.97 -23.22 1.04
N PRO A 149 -6.33 -23.52 2.20
CA PRO A 149 -6.96 -24.32 3.23
C PRO A 149 -7.99 -23.54 4.07
N ASN A 150 -7.93 -22.21 4.04
CA ASN A 150 -8.93 -21.32 4.65
C ASN A 150 -8.79 -19.88 4.10
N MET A 151 -9.86 -19.10 4.26
CA MET A 151 -9.95 -17.71 3.80
C MET A 151 -8.93 -16.77 4.46
N GLU A 152 -8.56 -17.03 5.71
CA GLU A 152 -7.70 -16.13 6.50
C GLU A 152 -6.29 -16.01 5.92
N ILE A 153 -5.78 -17.07 5.28
CA ILE A 153 -4.48 -17.03 4.60
C ILE A 153 -4.49 -16.04 3.43
N ALA A 154 -5.56 -16.02 2.63
CA ALA A 154 -5.67 -15.10 1.50
C ALA A 154 -5.83 -13.66 1.99
N LYS A 155 -6.64 -13.44 3.04
CA LYS A 155 -6.81 -12.12 3.67
C LYS A 155 -5.49 -11.57 4.20
N ARG A 156 -4.75 -12.37 4.96
CA ARG A 156 -3.45 -11.98 5.51
C ARG A 156 -2.45 -11.65 4.40
N LYS A 157 -2.34 -12.51 3.37
CA LYS A 157 -1.46 -12.25 2.22
C LYS A 157 -1.81 -10.97 1.48
N ALA A 158 -3.10 -10.70 1.26
CA ALA A 158 -3.54 -9.47 0.62
C ALA A 158 -3.16 -8.24 1.47
N ALA A 159 -3.36 -8.29 2.80
CA ALA A 159 -2.99 -7.19 3.70
C ALA A 159 -1.47 -6.95 3.75
N GLU A 160 -0.68 -8.03 3.82
CA GLU A 160 0.79 -7.96 3.74
C GLU A 160 1.25 -7.34 2.42
N LEU A 161 0.63 -7.70 1.30
CA LEU A 161 0.97 -7.19 -0.01
C LEU A 161 0.74 -5.66 -0.12
N VAL A 162 -0.40 -5.15 0.38
CA VAL A 162 -0.66 -3.70 0.43
C VAL A 162 0.44 -2.97 1.19
N LYS A 163 0.84 -3.50 2.35
CA LYS A 163 1.92 -2.92 3.18
C LYS A 163 3.27 -2.98 2.47
N ASN A 164 3.61 -4.13 1.89
CA ASN A 164 4.92 -4.36 1.27
C ASN A 164 5.11 -3.49 0.03
N VAL A 165 4.13 -3.42 -0.87
CA VAL A 165 4.21 -2.56 -2.07
C VAL A 165 4.45 -1.10 -1.68
N LEU A 166 3.74 -0.60 -0.67
CA LEU A 166 3.95 0.76 -0.16
C LEU A 166 5.38 0.98 0.35
N LEU A 167 5.88 0.05 1.17
CA LEU A 167 7.22 0.14 1.75
C LEU A 167 8.32 0.03 0.69
N THR A 168 8.19 -0.92 -0.23
CA THR A 168 9.19 -1.20 -1.27
C THR A 168 9.25 -0.06 -2.27
N CYS A 169 8.12 0.41 -2.81
CA CYS A 169 8.08 1.58 -3.70
C CYS A 169 8.68 2.83 -3.03
N THR A 170 8.33 3.06 -1.76
CA THR A 170 8.84 4.24 -1.02
C THR A 170 10.35 4.15 -0.80
N LYS A 171 10.88 2.97 -0.41
CA LYS A 171 12.30 2.80 -0.12
C LYS A 171 13.17 2.75 -1.37
N GLN A 172 12.73 2.02 -2.40
CA GLN A 172 13.54 1.76 -3.59
C GLN A 172 13.42 2.87 -4.63
N LEU A 173 12.22 3.45 -4.79
CA LEU A 173 11.93 4.40 -5.87
C LEU A 173 11.77 5.84 -5.36
N ASN A 174 11.71 6.04 -4.04
CA ASN A 174 11.34 7.33 -3.43
C ASN A 174 9.97 7.84 -3.95
N ILE A 175 9.08 6.90 -4.31
CA ILE A 175 7.73 7.17 -4.79
C ILE A 175 6.75 6.49 -3.83
N ASN A 176 5.82 7.28 -3.29
CA ASN A 176 4.76 6.76 -2.44
C ASN A 176 3.64 6.22 -3.33
N ALA A 177 3.72 4.93 -3.67
CA ALA A 177 2.71 4.20 -4.43
C ALA A 177 2.05 3.17 -3.53
N SER A 178 0.72 3.15 -3.49
CA SER A 178 -0.08 2.14 -2.80
C SER A 178 -0.91 1.35 -3.80
N ILE A 179 -1.48 0.25 -3.34
CA ILE A 179 -2.39 -0.58 -4.12
C ILE A 179 -3.69 -0.79 -3.34
N SER A 180 -4.79 -0.87 -4.08
CA SER A 180 -6.08 -1.35 -3.57
C SER A 180 -6.34 -2.77 -4.08
N ILE A 181 -6.95 -3.61 -3.25
CA ILE A 181 -7.22 -5.01 -3.57
C ILE A 181 -8.69 -5.34 -3.31
N GLY A 182 -9.35 -5.91 -4.30
CA GLY A 182 -10.60 -6.64 -4.14
C GLY A 182 -10.33 -8.14 -4.06
N LEU A 183 -10.83 -8.79 -3.01
CA LEU A 183 -10.65 -10.22 -2.75
C LEU A 183 -12.00 -10.94 -2.83
N ALA A 184 -12.09 -12.02 -3.61
CA ALA A 184 -13.25 -12.90 -3.63
C ALA A 184 -12.81 -14.37 -3.51
N PHE A 185 -13.71 -15.21 -3.00
CA PHE A 185 -13.48 -16.64 -2.79
C PHE A 185 -14.40 -17.44 -3.69
N SER A 186 -13.91 -18.54 -4.28
CA SER A 186 -14.74 -19.42 -5.11
C SER A 186 -15.88 -20.03 -4.29
N GLU A 187 -17.03 -20.15 -4.94
CA GLU A 187 -18.23 -20.83 -4.45
C GLU A 187 -18.63 -21.97 -5.39
N GLU A 188 -19.50 -22.87 -4.92
CA GLU A 188 -19.97 -23.99 -5.73
C GLU A 188 -20.68 -23.48 -7.00
N GLY A 189 -20.26 -23.98 -8.16
CA GLY A 189 -20.81 -23.59 -9.46
C GLY A 189 -20.28 -22.28 -10.03
N ASP A 190 -19.23 -21.70 -9.43
CA ASP A 190 -18.57 -20.52 -9.99
C ASP A 190 -17.90 -20.79 -11.33
N THR A 191 -17.79 -19.71 -12.10
CA THR A 191 -16.91 -19.60 -13.25
C THR A 191 -15.82 -18.58 -12.96
N MET A 192 -14.74 -18.59 -13.75
CA MET A 192 -13.71 -17.55 -13.67
C MET A 192 -14.31 -16.14 -13.82
N ASP A 193 -15.37 -15.98 -14.62
CA ASP A 193 -16.00 -14.69 -14.87
C ASP A 193 -16.86 -14.21 -13.69
N THR A 194 -17.61 -15.11 -13.03
CA THR A 194 -18.39 -14.76 -11.84
C THR A 194 -17.50 -14.44 -10.66
N LEU A 195 -16.43 -15.21 -10.46
CA LEU A 195 -15.43 -14.94 -9.42
C LEU A 195 -14.71 -13.61 -9.67
N PHE A 196 -14.33 -13.33 -10.92
CA PHE A 196 -13.71 -12.06 -11.31
C PHE A 196 -14.62 -10.86 -11.06
N ALA A 197 -15.90 -10.95 -11.44
CA ALA A 197 -16.86 -9.88 -11.23
C ALA A 197 -17.03 -9.54 -9.73
N ARG A 198 -17.01 -10.55 -8.86
CA ARG A 198 -17.07 -10.36 -7.40
C ARG A 198 -15.81 -9.68 -6.86
N ALA A 199 -14.63 -10.11 -7.29
CA ALA A 199 -13.38 -9.49 -6.88
C ALA A 199 -13.25 -8.03 -7.39
N ASP A 200 -13.68 -7.75 -8.63
CA ASP A 200 -13.69 -6.41 -9.21
C ASP A 200 -14.64 -5.45 -8.46
N GLN A 201 -15.82 -5.94 -8.07
CA GLN A 201 -16.76 -5.19 -7.22
C GLN A 201 -16.13 -4.83 -5.87
N ALA A 202 -15.41 -5.77 -5.23
CA ALA A 202 -14.70 -5.50 -3.99
C ALA A 202 -13.56 -4.48 -4.19
N LEU A 203 -12.85 -4.52 -5.33
CA LEU A 203 -11.81 -3.53 -5.65
C LEU A 203 -12.42 -2.12 -5.81
N TYR A 204 -13.57 -2.03 -6.48
CA TYR A 204 -14.31 -0.78 -6.60
C TYR A 204 -14.65 -0.18 -5.22
N GLU A 205 -15.09 -1.02 -4.29
CA GLU A 205 -15.36 -0.62 -2.89
C GLU A 205 -14.09 -0.19 -2.15
N ALA A 206 -12.97 -0.88 -2.35
CA ALA A 206 -11.68 -0.50 -1.79
C ALA A 206 -11.25 0.90 -2.27
N LYS A 207 -11.39 1.18 -3.57
CA LYS A 207 -11.05 2.48 -4.16
C LYS A 207 -11.96 3.61 -3.64
N ASN A 208 -13.23 3.34 -3.43
CA ASN A 208 -14.19 4.35 -2.96
C ASN A 208 -14.17 4.57 -1.44
N SER A 209 -13.72 3.60 -0.67
CA SER A 209 -13.67 3.70 0.79
C SER A 209 -12.35 4.29 1.32
N GLY A 210 -11.45 4.76 0.45
CA GLY A 210 -10.23 5.47 0.86
C GLY A 210 -8.91 4.88 0.35
N ARG A 211 -8.96 3.85 -0.52
CA ARG A 211 -7.78 3.22 -1.15
C ARG A 211 -6.81 2.56 -0.16
N ALA A 212 -5.67 2.06 -0.65
CA ALA A 212 -4.60 1.46 0.15
C ALA A 212 -5.08 0.38 1.13
N LYS A 213 -6.00 -0.48 0.68
CA LYS A 213 -6.66 -1.49 1.52
C LYS A 213 -7.11 -2.70 0.73
N VAL A 214 -7.51 -3.73 1.48
CA VAL A 214 -8.20 -4.91 0.97
C VAL A 214 -9.68 -4.82 1.34
N VAL A 215 -10.56 -5.12 0.39
CA VAL A 215 -11.98 -5.38 0.65
C VAL A 215 -12.29 -6.79 0.19
N VAL A 216 -13.05 -7.53 1.00
CA VAL A 216 -13.48 -8.89 0.69
C VAL A 216 -14.91 -8.84 0.20
N TYR A 217 -15.17 -9.40 -0.98
CA TYR A 217 -16.52 -9.48 -1.53
C TYR A 217 -17.45 -10.24 -0.60
N GLY A 218 -18.65 -9.70 -0.36
CA GLY A 218 -19.66 -10.34 0.49
C GLY A 218 -19.39 -10.21 1.99
N GLU A 219 -18.22 -9.75 2.40
CA GLU A 219 -18.04 -9.20 3.73
C GLU A 219 -18.50 -7.75 3.67
N GLU A 220 -19.59 -7.42 4.36
CA GLU A 220 -19.83 -6.02 4.70
C GLU A 220 -18.54 -5.55 5.37
N VAL A 221 -17.86 -4.56 4.78
CA VAL A 221 -16.82 -3.81 5.48
C VAL A 221 -17.51 -3.35 6.75
N PRO A 222 -17.23 -3.96 7.92
CA PRO A 222 -17.99 -3.62 9.11
C PRO A 222 -17.75 -2.13 9.28
N PRO A 223 -18.80 -1.30 9.42
CA PRO A 223 -18.56 0.07 9.84
C PRO A 223 -17.67 -0.04 11.06
N ILE A 224 -16.45 0.50 10.99
CA ILE A 224 -15.51 0.43 12.11
C ILE A 224 -16.31 0.92 13.30
N LYS A 225 -16.56 0.05 14.29
CA LYS A 225 -17.34 0.42 15.47
C LYS A 225 -16.64 1.65 16.04
N ASP A 226 -17.37 2.71 16.39
CA ASP A 226 -16.76 3.95 16.90
C ASP A 226 -15.81 3.69 18.10
N ASP A 227 -16.02 2.58 18.81
CA ASP A 227 -15.19 2.10 19.91
C ASP A 227 -13.83 1.48 19.52
N ASP A 228 -13.56 1.19 18.24
CA ASP A 228 -12.27 0.63 17.78
C ASP A 228 -11.53 1.54 16.78
N LYS A 229 -12.12 2.68 16.39
CA LYS A 229 -11.45 3.63 15.49
C LYS A 229 -10.18 4.21 16.13
N PRO A 230 -9.09 4.38 15.35
CA PRO A 230 -7.96 5.18 15.78
C PRO A 230 -8.41 6.62 15.99
N ILE A 231 -7.96 7.26 17.06
CA ILE A 231 -8.40 8.59 17.45
C ILE A 231 -7.35 9.62 17.03
N VAL A 232 -7.82 10.63 16.29
CA VAL A 232 -7.04 11.80 15.91
C VAL A 232 -7.56 12.97 16.74
N LEU A 233 -6.70 13.49 17.61
CA LEU A 233 -7.01 14.71 18.35
C LEU A 233 -6.69 15.92 17.46
N VAL A 234 -7.64 16.83 17.32
CA VAL A 234 -7.46 18.09 16.62
C VAL A 234 -7.50 19.20 17.65
N CYS A 235 -6.32 19.68 18.02
CA CYS A 235 -6.11 20.72 19.01
C CYS A 235 -6.07 22.08 18.31
N GLY A 236 -7.09 22.91 18.48
CA GLY A 236 -7.16 24.22 17.84
C GLY A 236 -8.46 24.97 18.12
N GLU A 237 -8.39 26.29 18.07
CA GLU A 237 -9.56 27.16 18.16
C GLU A 237 -10.16 27.49 16.78
N ASP A 238 -9.44 27.20 15.68
CA ASP A 238 -9.93 27.47 14.33
C ASP A 238 -11.13 26.56 13.99
N PRO A 239 -12.33 27.13 13.77
CA PRO A 239 -13.53 26.36 13.45
C PRO A 239 -13.44 25.55 12.14
N GLN A 240 -12.50 25.88 11.25
CA GLN A 240 -12.30 25.22 9.95
C GLN A 240 -11.29 24.08 10.00
N LEU A 241 -10.45 24.01 11.04
CA LEU A 241 -9.40 23.01 11.18
C LEU A 241 -9.97 21.59 11.31
N TYR A 242 -10.91 21.40 12.25
CA TYR A 242 -11.56 20.10 12.46
C TYR A 242 -12.32 19.62 11.21
N PRO A 243 -13.22 20.41 10.60
CA PRO A 243 -13.92 19.99 9.37
C PRO A 243 -12.97 19.64 8.22
N THR A 244 -11.86 20.36 8.08
CA THR A 244 -10.90 20.16 6.99
C THR A 244 -10.11 18.86 7.18
N ILE A 245 -9.65 18.60 8.40
CA ILE A 245 -8.92 17.36 8.73
C ILE A 245 -9.87 16.14 8.66
N ALA A 246 -11.08 16.26 9.19
CA ALA A 246 -12.06 15.18 9.16
C ALA A 246 -12.48 14.84 7.72
N LEU A 247 -12.66 15.86 6.86
CA LEU A 247 -12.99 15.67 5.45
C LEU A 247 -11.84 15.01 4.67
N ALA A 248 -10.60 15.36 4.97
CA ALA A 248 -9.43 14.84 4.25
C ALA A 248 -9.16 13.35 4.52
N TYR A 249 -9.56 12.84 5.68
CA TYR A 249 -9.28 11.45 6.08
C TYR A 249 -10.50 10.52 6.05
N GLY A 250 -11.72 11.08 6.10
CA GLY A 250 -12.96 10.33 6.01
C GLY A 250 -13.28 9.49 7.26
N THR A 251 -14.03 8.40 7.10
CA THR A 251 -14.59 7.59 8.21
C THR A 251 -13.60 6.59 8.83
N SER A 252 -12.35 6.55 8.34
CA SER A 252 -11.31 5.60 8.75
C SER A 252 -10.66 5.92 10.11
N ALA A 253 -10.96 7.07 10.70
CA ALA A 253 -10.56 7.45 12.06
C ALA A 253 -11.68 8.23 12.75
N ALA A 254 -11.67 8.25 14.08
CA ALA A 254 -12.51 9.13 14.88
C ALA A 254 -11.75 10.42 15.18
N PHE A 255 -12.41 11.56 15.00
CA PHE A 255 -11.82 12.88 15.24
C PHE A 255 -12.42 13.48 16.51
N THR A 256 -11.57 14.05 17.35
CA THR A 256 -12.02 14.79 18.53
C THR A 256 -11.38 16.17 18.53
N SER A 257 -12.22 17.21 18.55
CA SER A 257 -11.77 18.59 18.69
C SER A 257 -11.42 18.88 20.14
N ILE A 258 -10.26 19.48 20.38
CA ILE A 258 -9.75 19.86 21.70
C ILE A 258 -9.45 21.35 21.68
N SER A 259 -10.11 22.09 22.58
CA SER A 259 -10.02 23.54 22.69
C SER A 259 -9.43 24.02 24.02
N SER A 260 -9.25 23.11 24.98
CA SER A 260 -8.71 23.43 26.32
C SER A 260 -7.84 22.31 26.89
N TYR A 261 -7.03 22.67 27.90
CA TYR A 261 -6.20 21.70 28.64
C TYR A 261 -7.05 20.63 29.34
N ASP A 262 -8.18 21.01 29.94
CA ASP A 262 -9.07 20.06 30.62
C ASP A 262 -9.71 19.05 29.65
N GLU A 263 -9.98 19.46 28.41
CA GLU A 263 -10.44 18.56 27.35
C GLU A 263 -9.34 17.60 26.90
N LEU A 264 -8.09 18.06 26.83
CA LEU A 264 -6.95 17.20 26.51
C LEU A 264 -6.78 16.10 27.56
N VAL A 265 -6.78 16.46 28.85
CA VAL A 265 -6.64 15.50 29.95
C VAL A 265 -7.73 14.43 29.88
N LYS A 266 -9.00 14.86 29.72
CA LYS A 266 -10.12 13.93 29.55
C LYS A 266 -10.00 13.05 28.31
N ALA A 267 -9.48 13.58 27.20
CA ALA A 267 -9.27 12.80 25.98
C ALA A 267 -8.21 11.71 26.20
N PHE A 268 -7.10 12.03 26.88
CA PHE A 268 -6.09 11.04 27.24
C PHE A 268 -6.62 10.00 28.23
N GLU A 269 -7.45 10.39 29.21
CA GLU A 269 -8.09 9.46 30.15
C GLU A 269 -9.13 8.54 29.47
N ASN A 270 -9.92 9.07 28.54
CA ASN A 270 -10.99 8.34 27.86
C ASN A 270 -10.47 7.43 26.74
N TYR A 271 -9.47 7.89 26.00
CA TYR A 271 -9.02 7.22 24.78
C TYR A 271 -7.68 6.51 24.95
N GLY A 272 -6.83 6.95 25.89
CA GLY A 272 -5.56 6.33 26.22
C GLY A 272 -4.73 6.00 24.98
N ASN A 273 -4.36 4.72 24.84
CA ASN A 273 -3.52 4.24 23.75
C ASN A 273 -4.20 4.30 22.37
N ARG A 274 -5.52 4.53 22.29
CA ARG A 274 -6.23 4.66 21.00
C ARG A 274 -5.89 5.94 20.25
N ILE A 275 -5.26 6.91 20.91
CA ILE A 275 -4.80 8.16 20.29
C ILE A 275 -3.61 7.82 19.37
N ARG A 276 -3.77 8.05 18.07
CA ARG A 276 -2.74 7.74 17.06
C ARG A 276 -2.06 8.98 16.49
N VAL A 277 -2.73 10.13 16.49
CA VAL A 277 -2.18 11.38 15.96
C VAL A 277 -2.74 12.56 16.73
N ILE A 278 -1.92 13.58 16.94
CA ILE A 278 -2.35 14.88 17.46
C ILE A 278 -2.06 15.94 16.41
N CYS A 279 -3.10 16.54 15.83
CA CYS A 279 -2.98 17.71 14.98
C CYS A 279 -3.07 18.96 15.86
N MET A 280 -2.07 19.83 15.80
CA MET A 280 -1.99 21.00 16.67
C MET A 280 -1.90 22.29 15.87
N ASP A 281 -2.87 23.17 16.11
CA ASP A 281 -2.82 24.55 15.64
C ASP A 281 -1.74 25.32 16.40
N THR A 282 -0.90 26.02 15.63
CA THR A 282 0.20 26.85 16.14
C THR A 282 -0.26 28.27 16.50
N GLU A 283 -1.55 28.60 16.37
CA GLU A 283 -2.07 29.91 16.74
C GLU A 283 -2.09 30.16 18.27
N LYS A 284 -1.46 31.27 18.68
CA LYS A 284 -1.17 31.65 20.08
C LYS A 284 -2.36 31.71 21.05
N LYS A 285 -3.62 31.66 20.58
CA LYS A 285 -4.80 31.72 21.49
C LYS A 285 -5.04 30.40 22.23
N VAL A 286 -4.73 29.26 21.60
CA VAL A 286 -4.71 27.93 22.23
C VAL A 286 -3.58 27.84 23.27
N MET A 287 -2.54 28.67 23.12
CA MET A 287 -1.26 28.64 23.83
C MET A 287 -1.13 29.65 24.98
N LYS A 288 -2.16 29.86 25.79
CA LYS A 288 -1.96 30.66 27.03
C LYS A 288 -1.07 29.93 28.06
N ASP A 289 -1.01 28.60 28.00
CA ASP A 289 -0.17 27.69 28.80
C ASP A 289 0.42 26.59 27.87
N SER A 290 0.94 26.96 26.69
CA SER A 290 1.52 26.01 25.71
C SER A 290 2.52 25.06 26.34
N ASP A 291 3.39 25.57 27.21
CA ASP A 291 4.42 24.77 27.86
C ASP A 291 3.80 23.62 28.68
N LYS A 292 2.72 23.85 29.45
CA LYS A 292 2.06 22.78 30.20
C LYS A 292 1.33 21.80 29.31
N PHE A 293 0.70 22.29 28.25
CA PHE A 293 -0.04 21.46 27.29
C PHE A 293 0.90 20.51 26.53
N TYR A 294 2.03 21.03 26.01
CA TYR A 294 3.05 20.23 25.35
C TYR A 294 3.78 19.31 26.32
N GLN A 295 4.11 19.77 27.53
CA GLN A 295 4.72 18.91 28.55
C GLN A 295 3.79 17.75 28.92
N TYR A 296 2.48 17.99 29.05
CA TYR A 296 1.53 16.92 29.33
C TYR A 296 1.50 15.86 28.20
N ILE A 297 1.51 16.28 26.93
CA ILE A 297 1.58 15.36 25.79
C ILE A 297 2.91 14.59 25.78
N LEU A 298 4.02 15.22 26.12
CA LEU A 298 5.32 14.56 26.20
C LEU A 298 5.38 13.55 27.36
N GLU A 299 4.82 13.90 28.52
CA GLU A 299 4.79 13.06 29.72
C GLU A 299 3.80 11.89 29.61
N HIS A 300 2.61 12.09 29.03
CA HIS A 300 1.52 11.11 28.98
C HIS A 300 1.34 10.44 27.62
N GLY A 301 1.75 11.09 26.52
CA GLY A 301 1.85 10.49 25.19
C GLY A 301 3.10 9.63 24.99
N GLY A 302 3.85 9.40 26.08
CA GLY A 302 4.99 8.50 26.12
C GLY A 302 6.15 8.95 25.24
N GLY A 303 6.64 10.18 25.42
CA GLY A 303 7.97 10.69 25.00
C GLY A 303 8.40 10.61 23.52
N THR A 304 7.77 9.79 22.67
CA THR A 304 8.22 9.47 21.31
C THR A 304 7.20 8.69 20.46
N ILE A 305 6.02 8.32 21.00
CA ILE A 305 5.13 7.33 20.37
C ILE A 305 4.03 7.97 19.51
N ILE A 306 3.36 9.02 19.98
CA ILE A 306 2.23 9.64 19.25
C ILE A 306 2.74 10.81 18.38
N PRO A 307 2.69 10.74 17.04
CA PRO A 307 3.15 11.81 16.16
C PRO A 307 2.27 13.07 16.28
N ILE A 308 2.94 14.21 16.45
CA ILE A 308 2.31 15.53 16.47
C ILE A 308 2.45 16.17 15.09
N LEU A 309 1.33 16.58 14.48
CA LEU A 309 1.30 17.33 13.23
C LEU A 309 1.01 18.80 13.52
N ALA A 310 1.96 19.69 13.29
CA ALA A 310 1.74 21.12 13.49
C ALA A 310 1.07 21.76 12.27
N VAL A 311 0.10 22.63 12.54
CA VAL A 311 -0.70 23.33 11.54
C VAL A 311 -0.46 24.82 11.68
N TYR A 312 -0.10 25.48 10.58
CA TYR A 312 0.14 26.93 10.57
C TYR A 312 -0.56 27.60 9.39
N ARG A 313 -0.76 28.91 9.49
CA ARG A 313 -1.35 29.71 8.39
C ARG A 313 -0.27 30.16 7.42
N GLU A 314 -0.59 30.11 6.14
CA GLU A 314 0.32 30.54 5.07
C GLU A 314 0.71 32.02 5.27
N GLY A 315 2.01 32.31 5.29
CA GLY A 315 2.55 33.66 5.52
C GLY A 315 2.92 34.00 6.97
N SER A 316 2.70 33.12 7.95
CA SER A 316 3.12 33.34 9.34
C SER A 316 4.46 32.67 9.66
N MET A 317 5.56 33.43 9.53
CA MET A 317 6.91 32.96 9.88
C MET A 317 7.10 32.70 11.38
N GLU A 318 6.29 33.36 12.23
CA GLU A 318 6.31 33.18 13.68
C GLU A 318 5.77 31.80 14.07
N GLN A 319 4.63 31.40 13.48
CA GLN A 319 4.04 30.07 13.66
C GLN A 319 4.94 28.95 13.13
N LEU A 320 5.57 29.15 11.97
CA LEU A 320 6.51 28.19 11.40
C LEU A 320 7.72 27.98 12.33
N ARG A 321 8.23 29.06 12.92
CA ARG A 321 9.35 29.00 13.87
C ARG A 321 8.95 28.24 15.14
N GLU A 322 7.77 28.53 15.70
CA GLU A 322 7.24 27.81 16.86
C GLU A 322 7.03 26.33 16.57
N ALA A 323 6.48 25.98 15.39
CA ALA A 323 6.34 24.59 14.95
C ALA A 323 7.70 23.86 14.87
N MET A 324 8.76 24.54 14.46
CA MET A 324 10.12 23.97 14.39
C MET A 324 10.80 23.86 15.76
N GLU A 325 10.44 24.70 16.72
CA GLU A 325 10.93 24.61 18.11
C GLU A 325 10.27 23.44 18.88
N LEU A 326 9.14 22.95 18.38
CA LEU A 326 8.45 21.77 18.87
C LEU A 326 8.98 20.51 18.16
N ASN A 327 9.14 19.40 18.89
CA ASN A 327 9.57 18.11 18.34
C ASN A 327 8.44 17.41 17.55
N VAL A 328 7.93 18.09 16.52
CA VAL A 328 6.77 17.68 15.72
C VAL A 328 7.17 16.67 14.65
N PHE A 329 6.24 15.78 14.31
CA PHE A 329 6.43 14.76 13.28
C PHE A 329 6.42 15.35 11.87
N ASP A 330 5.53 16.30 11.61
CA ASP A 330 5.42 16.98 10.33
C ASP A 330 4.65 18.31 10.50
N ILE A 331 4.78 19.22 9.52
CA ILE A 331 4.18 20.56 9.56
C ILE A 331 3.42 20.83 8.25
N PHE A 332 2.18 21.33 8.31
CA PHE A 332 1.39 21.69 7.12
C PHE A 332 0.65 23.03 7.22
N THR A 333 0.35 23.63 6.07
CA THR A 333 -0.33 24.93 5.95
C THR A 333 -1.85 24.81 5.88
N LEU A 334 -2.57 25.83 6.35
CA LEU A 334 -3.98 26.06 6.03
C LEU A 334 -4.13 27.18 4.98
N PRO A 335 -5.03 27.02 3.98
CA PRO A 335 -5.78 25.80 3.68
C PRO A 335 -4.87 24.73 3.05
N PRO A 336 -5.04 23.45 3.41
CA PRO A 336 -4.17 22.39 2.94
C PRO A 336 -4.65 21.82 1.60
N GLN A 337 -3.71 21.33 0.79
CA GLN A 337 -4.05 20.44 -0.32
C GLN A 337 -4.51 19.08 0.23
N MET A 338 -5.69 18.61 -0.20
CA MET A 338 -6.37 17.45 0.39
C MET A 338 -5.56 16.15 0.27
N ASP A 339 -4.93 15.92 -0.89
CA ASP A 339 -4.04 14.80 -1.16
C ASP A 339 -2.80 14.80 -0.23
N VAL A 340 -2.28 16.00 0.06
CA VAL A 340 -1.11 16.19 0.92
C VAL A 340 -1.44 15.86 2.38
N ILE A 341 -2.57 16.32 2.91
CA ILE A 341 -2.98 16.00 4.29
C ILE A 341 -3.31 14.53 4.45
N GLN A 342 -4.07 13.95 3.51
CA GLN A 342 -4.45 12.54 3.58
C GLN A 342 -3.19 11.67 3.68
N ARG A 343 -2.20 11.92 2.82
CA ARG A 343 -0.91 11.21 2.83
C ARG A 343 -0.14 11.37 4.15
N ARG A 344 -0.12 12.58 4.72
CA ARG A 344 0.61 12.87 5.96
C ARG A 344 -0.06 12.25 7.20
N LEU A 345 -1.39 12.29 7.27
CA LEU A 345 -2.17 11.64 8.32
C LEU A 345 -2.02 10.12 8.27
N SER A 346 -2.14 9.50 7.10
CA SER A 346 -1.95 8.04 6.95
C SER A 346 -0.55 7.62 7.39
N ARG A 347 0.47 8.41 7.04
CA ARG A 347 1.86 8.15 7.45
C ARG A 347 2.05 8.26 8.97
N ALA A 348 1.41 9.24 9.60
CA ALA A 348 1.48 9.43 11.04
C ALA A 348 0.81 8.26 11.77
N ILE A 349 -0.41 7.87 11.36
CA ILE A 349 -1.16 6.76 11.99
C ILE A 349 -0.39 5.43 11.87
N MET A 350 0.17 5.13 10.69
CA MET A 350 0.92 3.89 10.45
C MET A 350 2.20 3.77 11.28
N ARG A 351 2.82 4.88 11.69
CA ARG A 351 4.04 4.87 12.52
C ARG A 351 3.77 4.31 13.91
N VAL A 352 2.61 4.62 14.49
CA VAL A 352 2.26 4.16 15.84
C VAL A 352 2.02 2.65 15.85
N CYS A 353 1.36 2.12 14.81
CA CYS A 353 1.12 0.67 14.69
C CYS A 353 2.43 -0.14 14.59
N ALA A 354 3.49 0.42 14.01
CA ALA A 354 4.77 -0.27 13.87
C ALA A 354 5.56 -0.37 15.18
N ASN A 355 5.27 0.48 16.17
CA ASN A 355 5.97 0.52 17.46
C ASN A 355 5.27 -0.31 18.55
N GLU A 356 4.08 -0.85 18.31
CA GLU A 356 3.37 -1.74 19.25
C GLU A 356 3.72 -3.22 19.06
N ASP A 357 4.43 -3.57 17.98
CA ASP A 357 4.87 -4.94 17.64
C ASP A 357 6.33 -5.25 18.08
N GLU A 358 7.02 -4.30 18.73
CA GLU A 358 8.33 -4.47 19.40
C GLU A 358 8.18 -4.58 20.92
#